data_AF-A0A134B9Q9-F1
#
_entry.id   AF-A0A134B9Q9-F1
#
_cell.length_a   1.000
_cell.length_b   1.000
_cell.length_c   1.000
_cell.angle_alpha   90.00
_cell.angle_beta   90.00
_cell.angle_gamma   90.00
#
_symmetry.space_group_name_H-M   'P 1'
#
loop_
_entity.id
_entity.type
_entity.pdbx_description
1 polymer ?
#
loop_
_entity_poly.entity_id
_entity_poly.type
_entity_poly.pdbx_seq_one_letter_code
_entity_poly.pdbx_strand_id
1 'polypeptide(L)'
;MKYAIRYGVSRGLFSNEAGMGSTPHAHALAHVKDPSIQGFVAMSGVFVDLLICTATALIILLTGAYAEPGLISVQITQRAFEETFGQAGVVFLAISLLVFAFTTIIGWYVFGEMNIRYLFKSKAVYGFRVIVIACVFSATIFHANLIWELADTFNGLMVIPNVIAIVILAPQVKKLYKRFLARRKTEDI
;
A
#
# COMPACT_ATOMS: atom_id res chain seq x y z
N MET A 1 -19.43 -5.87 -14.59
CA MET A 1 -19.45 -6.04 -13.12
C MET A 1 -18.32 -6.94 -12.60
N LYS A 2 -18.25 -8.24 -12.96
CA LYS A 2 -17.25 -9.20 -12.44
C LYS A 2 -15.80 -8.71 -12.53
N TYR A 3 -15.38 -8.24 -13.71
CA TYR A 3 -14.01 -7.74 -13.91
C TYR A 3 -13.73 -6.44 -13.16
N ALA A 4 -14.70 -5.51 -13.12
CA ALA A 4 -14.57 -4.26 -12.39
C ALA A 4 -14.37 -4.50 -10.88
N ILE A 5 -15.14 -5.42 -10.29
CA ILE A 5 -14.97 -5.79 -8.87
C ILE A 5 -13.63 -6.49 -8.65
N ARG A 6 -13.28 -7.48 -9.48
CA ARG A 6 -12.02 -8.23 -9.33
C ARG A 6 -10.80 -7.31 -9.38
N TYR A 7 -10.68 -6.50 -10.44
CA TYR A 7 -9.54 -5.62 -10.62
C TYR A 7 -9.60 -4.43 -9.65
N GLY A 8 -10.79 -3.90 -9.36
CA GLY A 8 -10.96 -2.84 -8.36
C GLY A 8 -10.51 -3.28 -6.97
N VAL A 9 -10.89 -4.48 -6.52
CA VAL A 9 -10.46 -5.03 -5.23
C VAL A 9 -8.95 -5.34 -5.24
N SER A 10 -8.41 -5.97 -6.28
CA SER A 10 -6.97 -6.27 -6.38
C SER A 10 -6.13 -4.99 -6.33
N ARG A 11 -6.47 -3.99 -7.16
CA ARG A 11 -5.72 -2.72 -7.21
C ARG A 11 -5.93 -1.88 -5.96
N GLY A 12 -7.13 -1.86 -5.41
CA GLY A 12 -7.42 -1.19 -4.14
C GLY A 12 -6.63 -1.79 -2.98
N LEU A 13 -6.59 -3.12 -2.87
CA LEU A 13 -5.77 -3.83 -1.90
C LEU A 13 -4.29 -3.49 -2.07
N PHE A 14 -3.78 -3.46 -3.31
CA PHE A 14 -2.40 -3.10 -3.59
C PHE A 14 -2.05 -1.66 -3.17
N SER A 15 -3.00 -0.72 -3.29
CA SER A 15 -2.77 0.70 -2.96
C SER A 15 -2.80 0.98 -1.47
N ASN A 16 -3.87 0.58 -0.77
CA ASN A 16 -4.04 0.90 0.66
C ASN A 16 -3.55 -0.19 1.62
N GLU A 17 -3.16 -1.35 1.11
CA GLU A 17 -2.67 -2.50 1.90
C GLU A 17 -3.67 -3.01 2.95
N ALA A 18 -4.97 -2.72 2.78
CA ALA A 18 -5.99 -3.07 3.75
C ALA A 18 -6.10 -4.60 3.88
N GLY A 19 -5.83 -5.12 5.08
CA GLY A 19 -5.90 -6.55 5.36
C GLY A 19 -4.67 -7.35 4.94
N MET A 20 -3.61 -6.73 4.38
CA MET A 20 -2.35 -7.44 4.06
C MET A 20 -1.49 -7.74 5.29
N GLY A 21 -1.64 -6.98 6.38
CA GLY A 21 -0.87 -7.18 7.61
C GLY A 21 0.58 -6.67 7.56
N SER A 22 0.96 -5.97 6.50
CA SER A 22 2.25 -5.29 6.32
C SER A 22 2.33 -3.97 7.10
N THR A 23 1.34 -3.08 6.94
CA THR A 23 1.32 -1.75 7.56
C THR A 23 1.45 -1.71 9.10
N PRO A 24 0.96 -2.71 9.88
CA PRO A 24 1.17 -2.73 11.33
C PRO A 24 2.64 -2.71 11.77
N HIS A 25 3.60 -3.12 10.92
CA HIS A 25 5.03 -3.04 11.23
C HIS A 25 5.46 -1.61 11.54
N ALA A 26 5.08 -0.64 10.69
CA ALA A 26 5.38 0.77 10.91
C ALA A 26 4.63 1.32 12.13
N HIS A 27 3.36 0.95 12.28
CA HIS A 27 2.54 1.44 13.39
C HIS A 27 2.99 0.90 14.75
N ALA A 28 3.54 -0.30 14.81
CA ALA A 28 4.08 -0.90 16.03
C ALA A 28 5.35 -0.18 16.54
N LEU A 29 6.05 0.54 15.67
CA LEU A 29 7.23 1.34 16.04
C LEU A 29 6.86 2.73 16.59
N ALA A 30 5.60 3.13 16.48
CA ALA A 30 5.16 4.46 16.90
C ALA A 30 5.10 4.58 18.42
N HIS A 31 5.66 5.67 18.94
CA HIS A 31 5.65 5.96 20.37
C HIS A 31 4.35 6.66 20.77
N VAL A 32 3.30 5.88 21.05
CA VAL A 32 1.97 6.38 21.44
C VAL A 32 1.56 5.93 22.83
N LYS A 33 0.74 6.74 23.50
CA LYS A 33 0.21 6.43 24.84
C LYS A 33 -0.79 5.26 24.84
N ASP A 34 -1.52 5.09 23.74
CA ASP A 34 -2.49 4.01 23.56
C ASP A 34 -2.45 3.50 22.10
N PRO A 35 -2.40 2.18 21.86
CA PRO A 35 -2.41 1.61 20.51
C PRO A 35 -3.64 1.99 19.68
N SER A 36 -4.77 2.32 20.32
CA SER A 36 -5.99 2.76 19.65
C SER A 36 -5.79 4.09 18.92
N ILE A 37 -4.98 5.00 19.48
CA ILE A 37 -4.63 6.28 18.83
C ILE A 37 -3.90 6.00 17.52
N GLN A 38 -2.90 5.12 17.57
CA GLN A 38 -2.17 4.73 16.37
C GLN A 38 -3.03 3.97 15.36
N GLY A 39 -4.00 3.19 15.83
CA GLY A 39 -5.03 2.59 14.98
C GLY A 39 -5.84 3.64 14.20
N PHE A 40 -6.20 4.77 14.82
CA PHE A 40 -6.86 5.87 14.11
C PHE A 40 -5.96 6.53 13.06
N VAL A 41 -4.69 6.74 13.37
CA VAL A 41 -3.70 7.24 12.40
C VAL A 41 -3.57 6.27 11.22
N ALA A 42 -3.49 4.96 11.49
CA ALA A 42 -3.44 3.93 10.45
C ALA A 42 -4.66 3.97 9.52
N MET A 43 -5.87 4.06 10.08
CA MET A 43 -7.11 4.16 9.29
C MET A 43 -7.16 5.44 8.43
N SER A 44 -6.56 6.55 8.88
CA SER A 44 -6.49 7.77 8.07
C SER A 44 -5.69 7.59 6.78
N GLY A 45 -4.66 6.73 6.78
CA GLY A 45 -3.87 6.43 5.58
C GLY A 45 -4.71 5.80 4.47
N VAL A 46 -5.57 4.83 4.81
CA VAL A 46 -6.51 4.21 3.86
C VAL A 46 -7.50 5.23 3.30
N PHE A 47 -7.96 6.17 4.13
CA PHE A 47 -8.86 7.24 3.68
C PHE A 47 -8.18 8.21 2.71
N VAL A 48 -6.93 8.61 2.99
CA VAL A 48 -6.15 9.46 2.09
C VAL A 48 -5.90 8.76 0.75
N ASP A 49 -5.56 7.46 0.78
CA ASP A 49 -5.39 6.65 -0.43
C ASP A 49 -6.68 6.62 -1.28
N LEU A 50 -7.85 6.44 -0.65
CA LEU A 50 -9.15 6.50 -1.33
C LEU A 50 -9.33 7.83 -2.08
N LEU A 51 -9.01 8.96 -1.45
CA LEU A 51 -9.15 10.28 -2.08
C LEU A 51 -8.23 10.42 -3.30
N ILE A 52 -6.94 10.05 -3.16
CA ILE A 52 -5.95 10.16 -4.24
C ILE A 52 -6.30 9.24 -5.41
N CYS A 53 -6.63 7.98 -5.12
CA CYS A 53 -7.01 7.00 -6.14
C CYS A 53 -8.31 7.40 -6.86
N THR A 54 -9.30 7.92 -6.12
CA THR A 54 -10.55 8.40 -6.72
C THR A 54 -10.30 9.60 -7.62
N ALA A 55 -9.53 10.60 -7.16
CA ALA A 55 -9.18 11.75 -7.98
C ALA A 55 -8.45 11.33 -9.26
N THR A 56 -7.47 10.43 -9.15
CA THR A 56 -6.73 9.89 -10.30
C THR A 56 -7.65 9.16 -11.29
N ALA A 57 -8.55 8.30 -10.78
CA ALA A 57 -9.51 7.58 -11.60
C ALA A 57 -10.48 8.54 -12.33
N LEU A 58 -10.97 9.58 -11.64
CA LEU A 58 -11.85 10.58 -12.24
C LEU A 58 -11.14 11.35 -13.36
N ILE A 59 -9.87 11.75 -13.17
CA ILE A 59 -9.09 12.41 -14.24
C ILE A 59 -8.96 11.49 -15.46
N ILE A 60 -8.62 10.22 -15.26
CA ILE A 60 -8.51 9.23 -16.35
C ILE A 60 -9.85 9.03 -17.08
N LEU A 61 -10.96 8.95 -16.34
CA LEU A 61 -12.28 8.74 -16.91
C LEU A 61 -12.78 9.97 -17.69
N LEU A 62 -12.55 11.18 -17.17
CA LEU A 62 -13.00 12.43 -17.80
C LEU A 62 -12.22 12.77 -19.07
N THR A 63 -10.94 12.43 -19.11
CA THR A 63 -10.07 12.62 -20.29
C THR A 63 -10.30 11.57 -21.36
N GLY A 64 -10.75 10.37 -20.98
CA GLY A 64 -10.89 9.26 -21.92
C GLY A 64 -9.57 8.59 -22.30
N ALA A 65 -8.46 8.96 -21.64
CA ALA A 65 -7.11 8.43 -21.90
C ALA A 65 -7.03 6.89 -21.80
N TYR A 66 -7.94 6.25 -21.05
CA TYR A 66 -8.00 4.79 -20.94
C TYR A 66 -8.40 4.08 -22.25
N ALA A 67 -9.01 4.81 -23.20
CA ALA A 67 -9.47 4.27 -24.48
C ALA A 67 -8.43 4.46 -25.61
N GLU A 68 -7.34 5.18 -25.34
CA GLU A 68 -6.31 5.45 -26.35
C GLU A 68 -5.49 4.18 -26.65
N PRO A 69 -5.42 3.73 -27.92
CA PRO A 69 -4.70 2.51 -28.28
C PRO A 69 -3.20 2.63 -28.00
N GLY A 70 -2.62 1.58 -27.41
CA GLY A 70 -1.18 1.47 -27.20
C GLY A 70 -0.67 2.03 -25.86
N LEU A 71 -1.50 2.75 -25.10
CA LEU A 71 -1.13 3.19 -23.75
C LEU A 71 -1.28 2.06 -22.73
N ILE A 72 -0.26 1.87 -21.89
CA ILE A 72 -0.27 0.87 -20.81
C ILE A 72 0.09 1.47 -19.46
N SER A 73 -0.57 1.00 -18.41
CA SER A 73 -0.26 1.31 -17.00
C SER A 73 -0.10 2.82 -16.77
N VAL A 74 1.06 3.26 -16.27
CA VAL A 74 1.35 4.67 -15.95
C VAL A 74 1.19 5.62 -17.14
N GLN A 75 1.32 5.14 -18.37
CA GLN A 75 1.18 5.97 -19.57
C GLN A 75 -0.25 6.52 -19.72
N ILE A 76 -1.26 5.74 -19.31
CA ILE A 76 -2.66 6.18 -19.31
C ILE A 76 -2.84 7.37 -18.36
N THR A 77 -2.27 7.26 -17.16
CA THR A 77 -2.33 8.35 -16.16
C THR A 77 -1.54 9.57 -16.64
N GLN A 78 -0.36 9.37 -17.23
CA GLN A 78 0.46 10.45 -17.75
C GLN A 78 -0.27 11.22 -18.85
N ARG A 79 -0.89 10.50 -19.79
CA ARG A 79 -1.71 11.11 -20.86
C ARG A 79 -2.88 11.90 -20.29
N ALA A 80 -3.62 11.33 -19.33
CA ALA A 80 -4.73 12.01 -18.69
C ALA A 80 -4.31 13.32 -17.98
N PHE A 81 -3.17 13.30 -17.30
CA PHE A 81 -2.61 14.49 -16.64
C PHE A 81 -2.10 15.53 -17.65
N GLU A 82 -1.52 15.08 -18.76
CA GLU A 82 -1.11 15.96 -19.86
C GLU A 82 -2.32 16.67 -20.49
N GLU A 83 -3.41 15.95 -20.76
CA GLU A 83 -4.61 16.57 -21.34
C GLU A 83 -5.27 17.58 -20.40
N THR A 84 -5.27 17.30 -19.09
CA THR A 84 -5.96 18.14 -18.10
C THR A 84 -5.12 19.35 -17.68
N PHE A 85 -3.80 19.17 -17.50
CA PHE A 85 -2.91 20.16 -16.87
C PHE A 85 -1.70 20.52 -17.74
N GLY A 86 -1.64 20.02 -18.97
CA GLY A 86 -0.50 20.23 -19.88
C GLY A 86 0.80 19.63 -19.34
N GLN A 87 1.92 20.18 -19.80
CA GLN A 87 3.26 19.72 -19.42
C GLN A 87 3.53 19.84 -17.92
N ALA A 88 2.91 20.79 -17.23
CA ALA A 88 3.02 20.93 -15.77
C ALA A 88 2.47 19.69 -15.04
N GLY A 89 1.36 19.11 -15.52
CA GLY A 89 0.80 17.87 -14.98
C GLY A 89 1.71 16.67 -15.13
N VAL A 90 2.37 16.55 -16.29
CA VAL A 90 3.34 15.47 -16.57
C VAL A 90 4.55 15.56 -15.64
N VAL A 91 5.12 16.76 -15.47
CA VAL A 91 6.26 17.00 -14.58
C VAL A 91 5.88 16.71 -13.12
N PHE A 92 4.71 17.18 -12.68
CA PHE A 92 4.19 16.90 -11.34
C PHE A 92 4.03 15.40 -11.09
N LEU A 93 3.44 14.68 -12.04
CA LEU A 93 3.26 13.23 -11.93
C LEU A 93 4.60 12.51 -11.85
N ALA A 94 5.58 12.88 -12.67
CA ALA A 94 6.91 12.27 -12.67
C ALA A 94 7.63 12.45 -11.32
N ILE A 95 7.60 13.66 -10.75
CA ILE A 95 8.18 13.94 -9.42
C ILE A 95 7.46 13.13 -8.34
N SER A 96 6.12 13.10 -8.40
CA SER A 96 5.30 12.36 -7.44
C SER A 96 5.63 10.86 -7.48
N LEU A 97 5.67 10.27 -8.68
CA LEU A 97 6.00 8.86 -8.88
C LEU A 97 7.39 8.52 -8.36
N LEU A 98 8.38 9.39 -8.57
CA LEU A 98 9.73 9.20 -8.05
C LEU A 98 9.71 9.10 -6.51
N VAL A 99 9.08 10.06 -5.84
CA VAL A 99 9.01 10.09 -4.37
C VAL A 99 8.22 8.90 -3.85
N PHE A 100 7.03 8.63 -4.39
CA PHE A 100 6.19 7.52 -3.96
C PHE A 100 6.90 6.18 -4.14
N ALA A 101 7.40 5.88 -5.33
CA ALA A 101 8.08 4.61 -5.59
C ALA A 101 9.29 4.42 -4.68
N PHE A 102 10.10 5.47 -4.49
CA PHE A 102 11.26 5.42 -3.60
C PHE A 102 10.87 5.13 -2.15
N THR A 103 9.88 5.86 -1.62
CA THR A 103 9.41 5.64 -0.24
C THR A 103 8.81 4.26 -0.05
N THR A 104 8.05 3.74 -1.03
CA THR A 104 7.46 2.41 -0.99
C THR A 104 8.52 1.32 -0.98
N ILE A 105 9.56 1.42 -1.82
CA ILE A 105 10.68 0.45 -1.84
C ILE A 105 11.36 0.40 -0.47
N ILE A 106 11.63 1.56 0.14
CA ILE A 106 12.25 1.61 1.48
C ILE A 106 11.32 1.01 2.53
N GLY A 107 10.04 1.38 2.55
CA GLY A 107 9.07 0.87 3.52
C GLY A 107 8.97 -0.66 3.47
N TRP A 108 8.82 -1.22 2.27
CA TRP A 108 8.75 -2.67 2.07
C TRP A 108 10.06 -3.39 2.37
N TYR A 109 11.21 -2.78 2.12
CA TYR A 109 12.50 -3.31 2.56
C TYR A 109 12.56 -3.40 4.09
N VAL A 110 12.13 -2.37 4.82
CA VAL A 110 12.11 -2.37 6.29
C VAL A 110 11.17 -3.46 6.83
N PHE A 111 9.97 -3.59 6.26
CA PHE A 111 9.02 -4.64 6.67
C PHE A 111 9.57 -6.04 6.40
N GLY A 112 10.18 -6.26 5.24
CA GLY A 112 10.84 -7.51 4.90
C GLY A 112 12.01 -7.81 5.84
N GLU A 113 12.83 -6.80 6.17
CA GLU A 113 13.94 -6.95 7.11
C GLU A 113 13.45 -7.37 8.51
N MET A 114 12.35 -6.78 9.00
CA MET A 114 11.73 -7.17 10.27
C MET A 114 11.29 -8.65 10.26
N ASN A 115 10.65 -9.09 9.18
CA ASN A 115 10.22 -10.49 9.01
C ASN A 115 11.41 -11.46 8.97
N ILE A 116 12.47 -11.13 8.24
CA ILE A 116 13.68 -11.95 8.15
C ILE A 116 14.40 -12.02 9.50
N ARG A 117 14.49 -10.91 10.24
CA ARG A 117 15.05 -10.90 11.59
C ARG A 117 14.26 -11.81 12.54
N TYR A 118 12.93 -11.78 12.44
CA TYR A 118 12.04 -12.62 13.23
C TYR A 118 12.22 -14.12 12.94
N LEU A 119 12.31 -14.51 11.67
CA LEU A 119 12.38 -15.92 11.27
C LEU A 119 13.79 -16.52 11.33
N PHE A 120 14.81 -15.80 10.84
CA PHE A 120 16.13 -16.36 10.52
C PHE A 120 17.31 -15.68 11.24
N LYS A 121 17.04 -14.79 12.21
CA LYS A 121 18.03 -14.03 12.99
C LYS A 121 18.80 -12.98 12.16
N SER A 122 19.60 -12.14 12.83
CA SER A 122 20.19 -10.93 12.23
C SER A 122 21.16 -11.15 11.07
N LYS A 123 21.83 -12.31 10.96
CA LYS A 123 22.81 -12.54 9.89
C LYS A 123 22.16 -12.78 8.52
N ALA A 124 20.92 -13.29 8.49
CA ALA A 124 20.18 -13.54 7.25
C ALA A 124 19.78 -12.24 6.52
N VAL A 125 19.75 -11.11 7.23
CA VAL A 125 19.40 -9.79 6.68
C VAL A 125 20.34 -9.37 5.55
N TYR A 126 21.64 -9.70 5.64
CA TYR A 126 22.60 -9.35 4.60
C TYR A 126 22.28 -10.08 3.28
N GLY A 127 21.93 -11.37 3.36
CA GLY A 127 21.48 -12.14 2.20
C GLY A 127 20.17 -11.59 1.62
N PHE A 128 19.20 -11.28 2.49
CA PHE A 128 17.94 -10.65 2.08
C PHE A 128 18.17 -9.33 1.34
N ARG A 129 19.09 -8.48 1.82
CA ARG A 129 19.42 -7.21 1.18
C ARG A 129 19.96 -7.38 -0.24
N VAL A 130 20.86 -8.35 -0.45
CA VAL A 130 21.39 -8.67 -1.79
C VAL A 130 20.25 -9.12 -2.72
N ILE A 131 19.34 -9.97 -2.22
CA ILE A 131 18.18 -10.43 -2.98
C ILE A 131 17.28 -9.26 -3.38
N VAL A 132 16.95 -8.36 -2.44
CA VAL A 132 16.10 -7.20 -2.72
C VAL A 132 16.73 -6.30 -3.80
N ILE A 133 18.03 -6.02 -3.72
CA ILE A 133 18.73 -5.21 -4.73
C ILE A 133 18.67 -5.89 -6.11
N ALA A 134 18.92 -7.21 -6.17
CA ALA A 134 18.83 -7.97 -7.41
C ALA A 134 17.40 -7.95 -7.99
N CYS A 135 16.38 -8.09 -7.13
CA CYS A 135 14.97 -8.00 -7.53
C CYS A 135 14.62 -6.62 -8.10
N VAL A 136 15.01 -5.54 -7.43
CA VAL A 136 14.78 -4.16 -7.89
C VAL A 136 15.42 -3.93 -9.27
N PHE A 137 16.65 -4.40 -9.47
CA PHE A 137 17.29 -4.32 -10.78
C PHE A 137 16.55 -5.14 -11.83
N SER A 138 16.20 -6.39 -11.51
CA SER A 138 15.49 -7.28 -12.44
C SER A 138 14.10 -6.77 -12.83
N ALA A 139 13.43 -6.02 -11.95
CA ALA A 139 12.12 -5.42 -12.22
C ALA A 139 12.16 -4.39 -13.36
N THR A 140 13.33 -3.84 -13.70
CA THR A 140 13.51 -2.95 -14.86
C THR A 140 13.49 -3.68 -16.20
N ILE A 141 13.62 -5.01 -16.19
CA ILE A 141 13.74 -5.86 -17.39
C ILE A 141 12.41 -6.58 -17.68
N PHE A 142 11.65 -6.94 -16.64
CA PHE A 142 10.42 -7.70 -16.79
C PHE A 142 9.22 -6.85 -17.27
N HIS A 143 8.31 -7.49 -18.01
CA HIS A 143 7.04 -6.87 -18.40
C HIS A 143 6.15 -6.57 -17.20
N ALA A 144 5.46 -5.42 -17.24
CA ALA A 144 4.57 -4.98 -16.17
C ALA A 144 3.52 -6.04 -15.78
N ASN A 145 2.95 -6.78 -16.74
CA ASN A 145 1.94 -7.80 -16.46
C ASN A 145 2.46 -8.91 -15.53
N LEU A 146 3.68 -9.38 -15.75
CA LEU A 146 4.29 -10.41 -14.89
C LEU A 146 4.47 -9.89 -13.46
N ILE A 147 4.93 -8.64 -13.32
CA ILE A 147 5.10 -7.98 -12.02
C ILE A 147 3.76 -7.90 -11.29
N TRP A 148 2.69 -7.53 -11.99
CA TRP A 148 1.35 -7.45 -11.41
C TRP A 148 0.77 -8.81 -11.00
N GLU A 149 1.00 -9.87 -11.78
CA GLU A 149 0.56 -11.23 -11.44
C GLU A 149 1.29 -11.79 -10.22
N LEU A 150 2.61 -11.57 -10.13
CA LEU A 150 3.39 -11.91 -8.95
C LEU A 150 2.91 -11.14 -7.72
N ALA A 151 2.69 -9.82 -7.85
CA ALA A 151 2.18 -9.00 -6.76
C ALA A 151 0.82 -9.47 -6.26
N ASP A 152 -0.15 -9.72 -7.16
CA ASP A 152 -1.47 -10.23 -6.79
C ASP A 152 -1.38 -11.59 -6.07
N THR A 153 -0.49 -12.47 -6.51
CA THR A 153 -0.29 -13.80 -5.93
C THR A 153 0.25 -13.70 -4.50
N PHE A 154 1.34 -12.95 -4.30
CA PHE A 154 1.94 -12.80 -2.97
C PHE A 154 1.06 -12.01 -2.01
N ASN A 155 0.37 -10.96 -2.50
CA ASN A 155 -0.59 -10.22 -1.69
C ASN A 155 -1.73 -11.13 -1.24
N GLY A 156 -2.27 -11.97 -2.13
CA GLY A 156 -3.26 -12.97 -1.77
C GLY A 156 -2.79 -13.91 -0.65
N LEU A 157 -1.54 -14.41 -0.76
CA LEU A 157 -0.93 -15.26 0.26
C LEU A 157 -0.75 -14.56 1.61
N MET A 158 -0.50 -13.25 1.63
CA MET A 158 -0.37 -12.46 2.85
C MET A 158 -1.73 -12.14 3.50
N VAL A 159 -2.74 -11.79 2.70
CA VAL A 159 -4.08 -11.42 3.17
C VAL A 159 -4.75 -12.57 3.90
N ILE A 160 -4.67 -13.80 3.35
CA ILE A 160 -5.39 -14.96 3.88
C ILE A 160 -5.11 -15.19 5.39
N PRO A 161 -3.85 -15.44 5.83
CA PRO A 161 -3.57 -15.68 7.23
C PRO A 161 -3.85 -14.45 8.10
N ASN A 162 -3.60 -13.24 7.59
CA ASN A 162 -3.78 -12.01 8.36
C ASN A 162 -5.27 -11.72 8.63
N VAL A 163 -6.15 -11.85 7.64
CA VAL A 163 -7.60 -11.65 7.81
C VAL A 163 -8.17 -12.68 8.78
N ILE A 164 -7.74 -13.95 8.70
CA ILE A 164 -8.13 -14.99 9.66
C ILE A 164 -7.74 -14.58 11.08
N ALA A 165 -6.49 -14.12 11.27
CA ALA A 165 -6.02 -13.65 12.57
C ALA A 165 -6.83 -12.45 13.08
N ILE A 166 -7.14 -11.47 12.22
CA ILE A 166 -7.96 -10.30 12.59
C ILE A 166 -9.36 -10.72 13.03
N VAL A 167 -10.01 -11.65 12.34
CA VAL A 167 -11.34 -12.15 12.71
C VAL A 167 -11.30 -12.82 14.09
N ILE A 168 -10.28 -13.63 14.35
CA ILE A 168 -10.08 -14.29 15.65
C ILE A 168 -9.79 -13.27 16.76
N LEU A 169 -9.02 -12.21 16.46
CA LEU A 169 -8.59 -11.19 17.41
C LEU A 169 -9.58 -10.01 17.56
N ALA A 170 -10.67 -9.99 16.77
CA ALA A 170 -11.66 -8.93 16.78
C ALA A 170 -12.26 -8.65 18.19
N PRO A 171 -12.55 -9.66 19.04
CA PRO A 171 -13.01 -9.42 20.41
C PRO A 171 -12.01 -8.63 21.27
N GLN A 172 -10.71 -8.90 21.12
CA GLN A 172 -9.62 -8.27 21.84
C GLN A 172 -9.49 -6.80 21.42
N VAL A 173 -9.53 -6.53 20.11
CA VAL A 173 -9.54 -5.17 19.56
C VAL A 173 -10.74 -4.38 20.07
N LYS A 174 -11.94 -4.99 20.06
CA LYS A 174 -13.17 -4.36 20.58
C LYS A 174 -13.07 -4.03 22.07
N LYS A 175 -12.48 -4.91 22.87
CA LYS A 175 -12.25 -4.68 24.31
C LYS A 175 -11.29 -3.51 24.54
N LEU A 176 -10.19 -3.48 23.78
CA LEU A 176 -9.19 -2.41 23.86
C LEU A 176 -9.78 -1.05 23.49
N TYR A 177 -10.55 -1.00 22.40
CA TYR A 177 -11.22 0.21 21.95
C TYR A 177 -12.23 0.76 22.97
N LYS A 178 -13.05 -0.12 23.57
CA LYS A 178 -13.98 0.29 24.64
C LYS A 178 -13.25 0.88 25.84
N ARG A 179 -12.13 0.28 26.24
CA ARG A 179 -11.29 0.80 27.33
C ARG A 179 -10.69 2.16 26.98
N PHE A 180 -10.20 2.32 25.75
CA PHE A 180 -9.70 3.60 25.26
C PHE A 180 -10.77 4.69 25.34
N LEU A 181 -11.99 4.43 24.86
CA LEU A 181 -13.09 5.41 24.93
C LEU A 181 -13.48 5.78 26.37
N ALA A 182 -13.44 4.83 27.29
CA ALA A 182 -13.73 5.11 28.70
C ALA A 182 -12.66 6.03 29.30
N ARG A 183 -11.37 5.74 29.04
CA ARG A 183 -10.26 6.54 29.55
C ARG A 183 -10.16 7.92 28.92
N ARG A 184 -10.46 8.06 27.63
CA ARG A 184 -10.50 9.38 26.95
C ARG A 184 -11.49 10.36 27.60
N LYS A 185 -12.49 9.88 28.33
CA LYS A 185 -13.44 10.73 29.07
C LYS A 185 -12.91 11.18 30.43
N THR A 186 -11.91 10.51 30.98
CA THR A 186 -11.42 10.69 32.36
C THR A 186 -9.97 11.14 32.44
N GLU A 187 -9.19 10.90 31.39
CA GLU A 187 -7.75 11.16 31.28
C GLU A 187 -7.47 11.92 29.98
N ASP A 188 -6.47 12.81 29.99
CA ASP A 188 -6.05 13.58 28.82
C ASP A 188 -5.07 12.75 27.95
N ILE A 189 -5.64 11.75 27.27
CA ILE A 189 -4.97 10.83 26.33
C ILE A 189 -5.46 11.02 24.91
#